data_AF-A0A5E7SPD2-F1
#
_entry.id   AF-A0A5E7SPD2-F1
#
_cell.length_a   1.000
_cell.length_b   1.000
_cell.length_c   1.000
_cell.angle_alpha   90.00
_cell.angle_beta   90.00
_cell.angle_gamma   90.00
#
_symmetry.space_group_name_H-M   'P 1'
#
loop_
_entity.id
_entity.type
_entity.pdbx_description
1 polymer ?
#
loop_
_entity_poly.entity_id
_entity_poly.type
_entity_poly.pdbx_seq_one_letter_code
_entity_poly.pdbx_strand_id
1 'polypeptide(L)'
;MKEHDSAEIIRFRAERAFLSHEDEGEGEGEGEGEGEEARWFEASVELANRHISLVLDGSEYDFTAQQCGELADGLSTLVKTLYQRSAILTGIPNPQKLDFGKLFHQLILSRTQSTQQDWLCNHGYDLDGMFFGASGSFRYPDSQSYFQLFLGVNDELFVPILGIEDRVFTFSVEDASWLIEQLCVGGYLLARIEKP
;
A
#
# COMPACT_ATOMS: atom_id res chain seq x y z
N MET A 1 0.45 -10.56 -44.19
CA MET A 1 0.30 -9.90 -42.88
C MET A 1 1.17 -10.68 -41.92
N LYS A 2 2.28 -10.11 -41.44
CA LYS A 2 3.15 -10.80 -40.48
C LYS A 2 2.53 -10.65 -39.10
N GLU A 3 2.20 -11.77 -38.47
CA GLU A 3 1.92 -11.83 -37.04
C GLU A 3 3.16 -11.32 -36.31
N HIS A 4 3.04 -10.15 -35.68
CA HIS A 4 3.99 -9.72 -34.66
C HIS A 4 3.63 -10.47 -33.38
N ASP A 5 4.04 -11.74 -33.31
CA ASP A 5 4.10 -12.47 -32.05
C ASP A 5 5.38 -12.03 -31.34
N SER A 6 5.29 -10.86 -30.71
CA SER A 6 6.29 -10.37 -29.77
C SER A 6 5.60 -10.40 -28.42
N ALA A 7 5.70 -11.53 -27.73
CA ALA A 7 5.45 -11.59 -26.30
C ALA A 7 6.51 -10.68 -25.64
N GLU A 8 6.18 -9.40 -25.52
CA GLU A 8 6.99 -8.42 -24.81
C GLU A 8 7.03 -8.88 -23.35
N ILE A 9 8.19 -9.39 -22.91
CA ILE A 9 8.40 -9.78 -21.53
C ILE A 9 8.48 -8.47 -20.73
N ILE A 10 7.36 -8.07 -20.16
CA ILE A 10 7.30 -6.93 -19.24
C ILE A 10 8.02 -7.37 -17.96
N ARG A 11 9.12 -6.67 -17.62
CA ARG A 11 9.80 -6.81 -16.33
C ARG A 11 9.57 -5.53 -15.52
N PHE A 12 9.16 -5.69 -14.28
CA PHE A 12 8.97 -4.59 -13.34
C PHE A 12 9.50 -5.02 -11.99
N ARG A 13 10.42 -4.23 -11.43
CA ARG A 13 10.96 -4.39 -10.08
C ARG A 13 11.34 -3.01 -9.56
N ALA A 14 10.92 -2.71 -8.35
CA ALA A 14 11.27 -1.49 -7.63
C ALA A 14 11.62 -1.86 -6.19
N GLU A 15 12.62 -1.17 -5.63
CA GLU A 15 13.12 -1.43 -4.28
C GLU A 15 13.34 -0.11 -3.56
N ARG A 16 13.11 -0.10 -2.25
CA ARG A 16 13.36 1.05 -1.38
C ARG A 16 13.62 0.57 0.04
N ALA A 17 14.56 1.21 0.72
CA ALA A 17 14.76 1.03 2.15
C ALA A 17 14.05 2.17 2.89
N PHE A 18 13.37 1.83 3.99
CA PHE A 18 12.62 2.76 4.82
C PHE A 18 13.16 2.75 6.23
N LEU A 19 13.01 3.87 6.93
CA LEU A 19 13.19 3.91 8.38
C LEU A 19 11.87 3.44 9.03
N SER A 20 11.88 2.35 9.80
CA SER A 20 10.71 2.01 10.61
C SER A 20 10.63 2.97 11.79
N HIS A 21 9.46 3.56 11.98
CA HIS A 21 9.12 4.17 13.25
C HIS A 21 8.37 3.10 14.06
N GLU A 22 9.14 2.23 14.74
CA GLU A 22 8.58 1.37 15.79
C GLU A 22 8.30 2.22 17.04
N ASP A 23 7.26 1.85 17.77
CA ASP A 23 6.69 2.56 18.90
C ASP A 23 7.54 2.32 20.17
N GLU A 24 7.84 3.38 20.93
CA GLU A 24 8.49 3.27 22.25
C GLU A 24 7.48 2.64 23.22
N GLY A 25 7.42 1.31 23.26
CA GLY A 25 6.67 0.62 24.30
C GLY A 25 7.21 1.05 25.66
N GLU A 26 6.38 1.76 26.45
CA GLU A 26 6.66 2.18 27.83
C GLU A 26 7.07 0.98 28.71
N GLY A 27 8.35 0.63 28.66
CA GLY A 27 9.01 -0.20 29.64
C GLY A 27 9.44 0.71 30.79
N GLU A 28 8.65 0.76 31.85
CA GLU A 28 9.10 1.26 33.15
C GLU A 28 10.27 0.37 33.64
N GLY A 29 11.48 0.74 33.23
CA GLY A 29 12.71 0.08 33.61
C GLY A 29 13.82 1.11 33.65
N GLU A 30 14.18 1.54 34.86
CA GLU A 30 15.38 2.34 35.12
C GLU A 30 16.61 1.56 34.64
N GLY A 31 17.04 1.80 33.41
CA GLY A 31 18.21 1.22 32.77
C GLY A 31 18.82 2.23 31.82
N GLU A 32 20.10 2.54 32.04
CA GLU A 32 20.86 3.55 31.30
C GLU A 32 20.79 3.29 29.78
N GLY A 33 20.48 4.37 29.05
CA GLY A 33 20.10 4.31 27.64
C GLY A 33 21.14 3.68 26.72
N GLU A 34 20.67 2.69 25.96
CA GLU A 34 21.12 2.42 24.60
C GLU A 34 20.02 2.96 23.70
N GLY A 35 20.26 4.08 23.01
CA GLY A 35 19.28 4.62 22.08
C GLY A 35 18.98 3.57 21.01
N GLU A 36 17.70 3.22 20.87
CA GLU A 36 17.27 2.24 19.87
C GLU A 36 17.71 2.73 18.48
N GLU A 37 18.58 1.96 17.84
CA GLU A 37 19.05 2.26 16.50
C GLU A 37 17.86 2.23 15.56
N ALA A 38 17.62 3.34 14.87
CA ALA A 38 16.57 3.43 13.87
C ALA A 38 16.69 2.26 12.88
N ARG A 39 15.75 1.33 12.96
CA ARG A 39 15.80 0.11 12.16
C ARG A 39 15.37 0.44 10.74
N TRP A 40 16.25 0.15 9.79
CA TRP A 40 15.90 0.22 8.39
C TRP A 40 15.25 -1.10 7.98
N PHE A 41 14.12 -1.04 7.30
CA PHE A 41 13.54 -2.22 6.67
C PHE A 41 13.43 -2.04 5.17
N GLU A 42 13.70 -3.12 4.45
CA GLU A 42 13.69 -3.14 2.99
C GLU A 42 12.30 -3.48 2.48
N ALA A 43 11.92 -2.79 1.40
CA ALA A 43 10.71 -3.08 0.65
C ALA A 43 11.01 -3.25 -0.83
N SER A 44 10.32 -4.19 -1.47
CA SER A 44 10.38 -4.36 -2.91
C SER A 44 9.02 -4.70 -3.49
N VAL A 45 8.76 -4.20 -4.69
CA VAL A 45 7.59 -4.55 -5.49
C VAL A 45 8.08 -5.10 -6.82
N GLU A 46 7.74 -6.36 -7.12
CA GLU A 46 8.16 -7.05 -8.34
C GLU A 46 6.96 -7.65 -9.06
N LEU A 47 6.94 -7.54 -10.38
CA LEU A 47 6.06 -8.33 -11.24
C LEU A 47 6.66 -9.72 -11.40
N ALA A 48 6.17 -10.66 -10.60
CA ALA A 48 6.61 -12.05 -10.61
C ALA A 48 5.54 -12.90 -11.31
N ASN A 49 5.87 -13.42 -12.50
CA ASN A 49 5.00 -14.28 -13.33
C ASN A 49 3.62 -13.68 -13.68
N ARG A 50 2.67 -13.78 -12.75
CA ARG A 50 1.23 -13.42 -12.87
C ARG A 50 0.68 -12.75 -11.61
N HIS A 51 1.54 -12.34 -10.69
CA HIS A 51 1.19 -11.58 -9.50
C HIS A 51 2.20 -10.44 -9.31
N ILE A 52 1.83 -9.49 -8.47
CA ILE A 52 2.75 -8.52 -7.91
C ILE A 52 3.18 -9.03 -6.54
N SER A 53 4.46 -9.36 -6.41
CA SER A 53 5.08 -9.72 -5.13
C SER A 53 5.54 -8.44 -4.44
N LEU A 54 5.02 -8.21 -3.23
CA LEU A 54 5.44 -7.17 -2.31
C LEU A 54 6.23 -7.84 -1.18
N VAL A 55 7.49 -7.47 -1.04
CA VAL A 55 8.29 -7.87 0.12
C VAL A 55 8.40 -6.67 1.06
N LEU A 56 8.09 -6.86 2.34
CA LEU A 56 8.25 -5.87 3.41
C LEU A 56 9.00 -6.53 4.57
N ASP A 57 10.21 -6.05 4.87
CA ASP A 57 11.07 -6.57 5.95
C ASP A 57 11.18 -8.11 5.92
N GLY A 58 11.43 -8.65 4.73
CA GLY A 58 11.55 -10.09 4.49
C GLY A 58 10.24 -10.89 4.43
N SER A 59 9.08 -10.29 4.71
CA SER A 59 7.77 -10.93 4.50
C SER A 59 7.26 -10.68 3.09
N GLU A 60 6.91 -11.75 2.38
CA GLU A 60 6.43 -11.70 1.00
C GLU A 60 4.90 -11.85 0.91
N TYR A 61 4.27 -10.97 0.12
CA TYR A 61 2.83 -10.93 -0.08
C TYR A 61 2.51 -10.76 -1.57
N ASP A 62 1.78 -11.72 -2.13
CA ASP A 62 1.40 -11.70 -3.55
C ASP A 62 0.01 -11.09 -3.77
N PHE A 63 -0.08 -10.23 -4.77
CA PHE A 63 -1.31 -9.53 -5.14
C PHE A 63 -1.67 -9.74 -6.62
N THR A 64 -2.97 -9.87 -6.88
CA THR A 64 -3.55 -9.70 -8.20
C THR A 64 -3.54 -8.22 -8.61
N ALA A 65 -3.72 -7.95 -9.91
CA ALA A 65 -3.79 -6.58 -10.40
C ALA A 65 -4.87 -5.76 -9.68
N GLN A 66 -6.06 -6.37 -9.49
CA GLN A 66 -7.17 -5.72 -8.79
C GLN A 66 -6.82 -5.39 -7.34
N GLN A 67 -6.24 -6.33 -6.60
CA GLN A 67 -5.84 -6.10 -5.20
C GLN A 67 -4.80 -4.98 -5.08
N CYS A 68 -3.87 -4.87 -6.03
CA CYS A 68 -2.95 -3.73 -6.09
C CYS A 68 -3.70 -2.39 -6.25
N GLY A 69 -4.72 -2.36 -7.12
CA GLY A 69 -5.56 -1.18 -7.32
C GLY A 69 -6.31 -0.78 -6.06
N GLU A 70 -6.95 -1.75 -5.40
CA GLU A 70 -7.70 -1.53 -4.15
C GLU A 70 -6.79 -1.04 -3.02
N LEU A 71 -5.64 -1.69 -2.81
CA LEU A 71 -4.68 -1.31 -1.79
C LEU A 71 -4.09 0.09 -2.05
N ALA A 72 -3.74 0.39 -3.30
CA ALA A 72 -3.21 1.70 -3.68
C ALA A 72 -4.24 2.83 -3.51
N ASP A 73 -5.53 2.57 -3.82
CA ASP A 73 -6.62 3.52 -3.63
C ASP A 73 -6.87 3.80 -2.13
N GLY A 74 -6.88 2.74 -1.32
CA GLY A 74 -6.98 2.85 0.14
C GLY A 74 -5.84 3.66 0.75
N LEU A 75 -4.59 3.33 0.41
CA LEU A 75 -3.40 4.06 0.87
C LEU A 75 -3.39 5.52 0.38
N SER A 76 -3.80 5.77 -0.87
CA SER A 76 -3.91 7.13 -1.41
C SER A 76 -4.92 7.97 -0.63
N THR A 77 -6.06 7.38 -0.29
CA THR A 77 -7.11 8.03 0.49
C THR A 77 -6.62 8.36 1.91
N LEU A 78 -5.89 7.44 2.53
CA LEU A 78 -5.25 7.62 3.83
C LEU A 78 -4.24 8.79 3.81
N VAL A 79 -3.28 8.75 2.87
CA VAL A 79 -2.25 9.80 2.71
C VAL A 79 -2.90 11.16 2.44
N LYS A 80 -3.94 11.22 1.62
CA LYS A 80 -4.70 12.44 1.34
C LYS A 80 -5.36 12.99 2.60
N THR A 81 -5.92 12.14 3.45
CA THR A 81 -6.52 12.52 4.75
C THR A 81 -5.47 13.16 5.66
N LEU A 82 -4.29 12.54 5.78
CA LEU A 82 -3.17 13.09 6.57
C LEU A 82 -2.74 14.46 6.06
N TYR A 83 -2.59 14.63 4.75
CA TYR A 83 -2.24 15.92 4.16
C TYR A 83 -3.32 16.99 4.36
N GLN A 84 -4.60 16.64 4.23
CA GLN A 84 -5.71 17.58 4.45
C GLN A 84 -5.70 18.09 5.90
N ARG A 85 -5.47 17.21 6.87
CA ARG A 85 -5.35 17.62 8.27
C ARG A 85 -4.12 18.48 8.53
N SER A 86 -2.97 18.13 7.94
CA SER A 86 -1.77 18.98 8.01
C SER A 86 -2.04 20.39 7.45
N ALA A 87 -2.77 20.50 6.33
CA ALA A 87 -3.17 21.78 5.75
C ALA A 87 -4.13 22.57 6.66
N ILE A 88 -5.08 21.92 7.32
CA ILE A 88 -5.98 22.56 8.30
C ILE A 88 -5.18 23.11 9.49
N LEU A 89 -4.24 22.33 10.03
CA LEU A 89 -3.44 22.70 11.20
C LEU A 89 -2.43 23.82 10.89
N THR A 90 -1.85 23.81 9.70
CA THR A 90 -0.82 24.78 9.28
C THR A 90 -1.40 26.01 8.58
N GLY A 91 -2.66 25.95 8.12
CA GLY A 91 -3.31 26.99 7.32
C GLY A 91 -2.76 27.12 5.89
N ILE A 92 -1.86 26.22 5.47
CA ILE A 92 -1.28 26.25 4.12
C ILE A 92 -2.15 25.38 3.21
N PRO A 93 -2.79 25.96 2.17
CA PRO A 93 -3.63 25.19 1.27
C PRO A 93 -2.79 24.17 0.50
N ASN A 94 -3.22 22.92 0.51
CA ASN A 94 -2.63 21.89 -0.32
C ASN A 94 -3.29 21.93 -1.71
N PRO A 95 -2.54 22.15 -2.81
CA PRO A 95 -3.11 22.08 -4.15
C PRO A 95 -3.74 20.69 -4.36
N GLN A 96 -4.96 20.64 -4.93
CA GLN A 96 -5.61 19.38 -5.28
C GLN A 96 -4.72 18.61 -6.26
N LYS A 97 -3.96 17.65 -5.74
CA LYS A 97 -3.27 16.66 -6.55
C LYS A 97 -4.31 15.71 -7.13
N LEU A 98 -4.13 15.39 -8.40
CA LEU A 98 -4.86 14.34 -9.09
C LEU A 98 -4.87 13.07 -8.22
N ASP A 99 -6.02 12.43 -8.08
CA ASP A 99 -6.15 11.21 -7.28
C ASP A 99 -5.61 10.01 -8.08
N PHE A 100 -4.29 9.87 -8.09
CA PHE A 100 -3.58 8.88 -8.91
C PHE A 100 -3.99 7.45 -8.55
N GLY A 101 -4.11 7.12 -7.26
CA GLY A 101 -4.57 5.81 -6.79
C GLY A 101 -5.92 5.45 -7.39
N LYS A 102 -6.90 6.36 -7.26
CA LYS A 102 -8.25 6.16 -7.80
C LYS A 102 -8.27 6.02 -9.33
N LEU A 103 -7.46 6.80 -10.05
CA LEU A 103 -7.37 6.69 -11.51
C LEU A 103 -6.81 5.34 -11.95
N PHE A 104 -5.72 4.90 -11.32
CA PHE A 104 -5.11 3.61 -11.62
C PHE A 104 -6.02 2.46 -11.22
N HIS A 105 -6.71 2.56 -10.09
CA HIS A 105 -7.72 1.58 -9.69
C HIS A 105 -8.78 1.41 -10.78
N GLN A 106 -9.34 2.50 -11.31
CA GLN A 106 -10.31 2.43 -12.42
C GLN A 106 -9.70 1.85 -13.72
N LEU A 107 -8.46 2.21 -14.05
CA LEU A 107 -7.76 1.66 -15.22
C LEU A 107 -7.51 0.15 -15.09
N ILE A 108 -7.13 -0.31 -13.90
CA ILE A 108 -6.93 -1.73 -13.57
C ILE A 108 -8.27 -2.47 -13.66
N LEU A 109 -9.32 -1.97 -13.01
CA LEU A 109 -10.65 -2.58 -13.06
C LEU A 109 -11.21 -2.68 -14.49
N SER A 110 -10.92 -1.71 -15.34
CA SER A 110 -11.37 -1.73 -16.75
C SER A 110 -10.69 -2.81 -17.61
N ARG A 111 -9.62 -3.42 -17.10
CA ARG A 111 -8.76 -4.37 -17.83
C ARG A 111 -8.70 -5.76 -17.20
N THR A 112 -8.96 -5.89 -15.91
CA THR A 112 -8.96 -7.19 -15.25
C THR A 112 -10.19 -8.01 -15.61
N GLN A 113 -10.01 -9.33 -15.73
CA GLN A 113 -11.09 -10.29 -15.96
C GLN A 113 -11.63 -10.89 -14.65
N SER A 114 -11.05 -10.57 -13.49
CA SER A 114 -11.45 -11.18 -12.22
C SER A 114 -12.90 -10.85 -11.90
N THR A 115 -13.73 -11.89 -11.74
CA THR A 115 -15.10 -11.76 -11.23
C THR A 115 -15.15 -11.77 -9.71
N GLN A 116 -14.05 -12.12 -9.05
CA GLN A 116 -13.88 -12.03 -7.61
C GLN A 116 -13.21 -10.71 -7.27
N GLN A 117 -13.97 -9.87 -6.58
CA GLN A 117 -13.51 -8.56 -6.15
C GLN A 117 -13.23 -8.63 -4.65
N ASP A 118 -11.96 -8.52 -4.30
CA ASP A 118 -11.54 -8.28 -2.92
C ASP A 118 -11.58 -6.77 -2.67
N TRP A 119 -12.06 -6.38 -1.48
CA TRP A 119 -12.32 -4.99 -1.15
C TRP A 119 -11.83 -4.67 0.25
N LEU A 120 -11.38 -3.43 0.43
CA LEU A 120 -11.16 -2.83 1.72
C LEU A 120 -12.44 -2.10 2.16
N CYS A 121 -12.98 -2.50 3.30
CA CYS A 121 -14.13 -1.84 3.88
C CYS A 121 -13.64 -0.62 4.68
N ASN A 122 -14.07 0.58 4.28
CA ASN A 122 -13.79 1.81 5.01
C ASN A 122 -14.69 1.87 6.26
N HIS A 123 -14.09 1.98 7.44
CA HIS A 123 -14.81 1.98 8.72
C HIS A 123 -15.18 3.38 9.23
N GLY A 124 -14.91 4.42 8.43
CA GLY A 124 -15.37 5.78 8.67
C GLY A 124 -14.26 6.83 8.53
N TYR A 125 -14.71 8.08 8.52
CA TYR A 125 -13.86 9.27 8.57
C TYR A 125 -14.41 10.13 9.70
N ASP A 126 -13.58 10.44 10.69
CA ASP A 126 -13.87 11.57 11.57
C ASP A 126 -12.76 12.62 11.44
N LEU A 127 -13.11 13.72 10.78
CA LEU A 127 -12.23 14.87 10.59
C LEU A 127 -11.90 15.55 11.94
N ASP A 128 -12.75 15.35 12.95
CA ASP A 128 -12.63 15.96 14.27
C ASP A 128 -11.99 15.02 15.33
N GLY A 129 -11.68 13.75 14.99
CA GLY A 129 -11.29 12.74 16.00
C GLY A 129 -10.50 11.49 15.55
N MET A 130 -9.97 11.45 14.32
CA MET A 130 -9.00 10.47 13.77
C MET A 130 -9.25 8.97 14.04
N PHE A 131 -10.08 8.38 13.18
CA PHE A 131 -9.88 7.00 12.75
C PHE A 131 -10.15 6.94 11.24
N PHE A 132 -9.11 7.10 10.40
CA PHE A 132 -9.17 6.46 9.08
C PHE A 132 -8.71 5.03 9.28
N GLY A 133 -9.67 4.12 9.21
CA GLY A 133 -9.43 2.69 9.22
C GLY A 133 -10.09 2.08 8.00
N ALA A 134 -9.32 1.34 7.21
CA ALA A 134 -9.89 0.43 6.23
C ALA A 134 -9.41 -0.98 6.57
N SER A 135 -10.26 -1.99 6.51
CA SER A 135 -9.80 -3.36 6.67
C SER A 135 -10.60 -4.31 5.80
N GLY A 136 -9.99 -5.45 5.51
CA GLY A 136 -10.57 -6.46 4.66
C GLY A 136 -9.73 -7.71 4.64
N SER A 137 -10.07 -8.59 3.71
CA SER A 137 -9.32 -9.81 3.47
C SER A 137 -9.12 -9.98 1.97
N PHE A 138 -7.88 -10.26 1.58
CA PHE A 138 -7.53 -10.54 0.20
C PHE A 138 -7.29 -12.03 0.05
N ARG A 139 -7.73 -12.58 -1.07
CA ARG A 139 -7.46 -13.97 -1.42
C ARG A 139 -6.01 -14.10 -1.85
N TYR A 140 -5.30 -15.11 -1.35
CA TYR A 140 -3.99 -15.43 -1.91
C TYR A 140 -4.14 -15.81 -3.40
N PRO A 141 -3.29 -15.31 -4.31
CA PRO A 141 -3.29 -15.72 -5.70
C PRO A 141 -3.23 -17.25 -5.81
N ASP A 142 -4.04 -17.82 -6.71
CA ASP A 142 -4.14 -19.27 -6.98
C ASP A 142 -4.53 -20.18 -5.79
N SER A 143 -4.92 -19.62 -4.64
CA SER A 143 -5.29 -20.36 -3.42
C SER A 143 -6.73 -20.10 -3.01
N GLN A 144 -7.35 -20.95 -2.18
CA GLN A 144 -8.68 -20.66 -1.58
C GLN A 144 -8.59 -19.93 -0.23
N SER A 145 -7.38 -19.75 0.29
CA SER A 145 -7.13 -19.07 1.55
C SER A 145 -7.14 -17.55 1.38
N TYR A 146 -7.36 -16.85 2.48
CA TYR A 146 -7.36 -15.40 2.56
C TYR A 146 -6.39 -14.93 3.63
N PHE A 147 -5.79 -13.77 3.42
CA PHE A 147 -5.04 -13.03 4.45
C PHE A 147 -5.78 -11.75 4.79
N GLN A 148 -5.63 -11.31 6.03
CA GLN A 148 -6.24 -10.08 6.52
C GLN A 148 -5.29 -8.90 6.28
N LEU A 149 -5.87 -7.75 5.98
CA LEU A 149 -5.14 -6.51 5.87
C LEU A 149 -5.93 -5.35 6.46
N PHE A 150 -5.21 -4.38 6.99
CA PHE A 150 -5.78 -3.12 7.43
C PHE A 150 -4.88 -1.94 7.07
N LEU A 151 -5.52 -0.80 6.85
CA LEU A 151 -4.91 0.50 6.67
C LEU A 151 -5.33 1.37 7.85
N GLY A 152 -4.37 2.09 8.42
CA GLY A 152 -4.61 2.92 9.58
C GLY A 152 -3.68 4.12 9.64
N VAL A 153 -3.88 4.95 10.65
CA VAL A 153 -2.95 6.01 11.04
C VAL A 153 -2.35 5.61 12.39
N ASN A 154 -1.03 5.66 12.52
CA ASN A 154 -0.42 5.75 13.84
C ASN A 154 -0.77 7.14 14.38
N ASP A 155 -1.58 7.20 15.43
CA ASP A 155 -2.10 8.45 15.99
C ASP A 155 -1.04 9.29 16.69
N GLU A 156 -0.05 8.64 17.30
CA GLU A 156 1.07 9.29 17.98
C GLU A 156 2.03 9.96 16.98
N LEU A 157 2.46 9.20 15.98
CA LEU A 157 3.44 9.62 14.98
C LEU A 157 2.79 10.31 13.76
N PHE A 158 1.48 10.22 13.64
CA PHE A 158 0.68 10.80 12.56
C PHE A 158 1.10 10.33 11.16
N VAL A 159 1.38 9.03 11.04
CA VAL A 159 1.92 8.38 9.84
C VAL A 159 1.05 7.20 9.37
N PRO A 160 1.03 6.87 8.07
CA PRO A 160 0.33 5.69 7.56
C PRO A 160 0.82 4.37 8.15
N ILE A 161 -0.12 3.47 8.41
CA ILE A 161 0.12 2.08 8.77
C ILE A 161 -0.53 1.17 7.72
N LEU A 162 0.18 0.11 7.32
CA LEU A 162 -0.36 -1.07 6.65
C LEU A 162 -0.11 -2.28 7.54
N GLY A 163 -1.17 -2.94 7.99
CA GLY A 163 -1.06 -4.25 8.61
C GLY A 163 -1.44 -5.34 7.63
N ILE A 164 -0.69 -6.44 7.65
CA ILE A 164 -0.97 -7.65 6.88
C ILE A 164 -0.74 -8.84 7.82
N GLU A 165 -1.80 -9.62 8.03
CA GLU A 165 -1.84 -10.72 9.01
C GLU A 165 -1.46 -10.26 10.43
N ASP A 166 -0.36 -10.75 10.98
CA ASP A 166 0.17 -10.45 12.31
C ASP A 166 1.27 -9.37 12.28
N ARG A 167 1.59 -8.81 11.10
CA ARG A 167 2.60 -7.78 10.93
C ARG A 167 1.98 -6.41 10.70
N VAL A 168 2.64 -5.39 11.25
CA VAL A 168 2.26 -3.99 11.10
C VAL A 168 3.47 -3.22 10.59
N PHE A 169 3.27 -2.48 9.51
CA PHE A 169 4.31 -1.70 8.85
C PHE A 169 3.93 -0.22 8.91
N THR A 170 4.82 0.60 9.47
CA THR A 170 4.68 2.05 9.56
C THR A 170 5.50 2.71 8.45
N PHE A 171 4.91 3.68 7.75
CA PHE A 171 5.57 4.35 6.62
C PHE A 171 5.61 5.84 6.85
N SER A 172 6.69 6.51 6.44
CA SER A 172 6.59 7.95 6.20
C SER A 172 5.57 8.22 5.07
N VAL A 173 5.08 9.47 4.96
CA VAL A 173 4.17 9.83 3.86
C VAL A 173 4.84 9.67 2.49
N GLU A 174 6.15 9.90 2.40
CA GLU A 174 6.91 9.72 1.17
C GLU A 174 7.02 8.23 0.79
N ASP A 175 7.26 7.37 1.77
CA ASP A 175 7.40 5.92 1.57
C ASP A 175 6.06 5.28 1.22
N ALA A 176 4.97 5.72 1.86
CA ALA A 176 3.62 5.34 1.49
C ALA A 176 3.29 5.80 0.06
N SER A 177 3.71 7.02 -0.33
CA SER A 177 3.51 7.53 -1.70
C SER A 177 4.28 6.69 -2.73
N TRP A 178 5.51 6.29 -2.42
CA TRP A 178 6.27 5.37 -3.27
C TRP A 178 5.57 4.03 -3.43
N LEU A 179 5.07 3.45 -2.33
CA LEU A 179 4.36 2.17 -2.36
C LEU A 179 3.09 2.24 -3.22
N ILE A 180 2.29 3.32 -3.05
CA ILE A 180 1.12 3.60 -3.88
C ILE A 180 1.51 3.60 -5.36
N GLU A 181 2.55 4.35 -5.73
CA GLU A 181 3.01 4.44 -7.12
C GLU A 181 3.41 3.06 -7.68
N GLN A 182 4.15 2.26 -6.90
CA GLN A 182 4.60 0.94 -7.35
C GLN A 182 3.43 -0.05 -7.49
N LEU A 183 2.46 -0.01 -6.56
CA LEU A 183 1.24 -0.82 -6.66
C LEU A 183 0.38 -0.40 -7.86
N CYS A 184 0.24 0.90 -8.12
CA CYS A 184 -0.46 1.41 -9.30
C CYS A 184 0.19 0.96 -10.61
N VAL A 185 1.51 1.16 -10.74
CA VAL A 185 2.25 0.80 -11.96
C VAL A 185 2.29 -0.71 -12.15
N GLY A 186 2.69 -1.45 -11.11
CA GLY A 186 2.75 -2.91 -11.13
C GLY A 186 1.40 -3.53 -11.44
N GLY A 187 0.35 -3.14 -10.71
CA GLY A 187 -1.02 -3.62 -10.92
C GLY A 187 -1.53 -3.34 -12.34
N TYR A 188 -1.26 -2.14 -12.88
CA TYR A 188 -1.65 -1.83 -14.26
C TYR A 188 -0.88 -2.64 -15.30
N LEU A 189 0.43 -2.85 -15.10
CA LEU A 189 1.24 -3.71 -15.98
C LEU A 189 0.72 -5.14 -15.97
N LEU A 190 0.40 -5.68 -14.79
CA LEU A 190 -0.20 -7.01 -14.65
C LEU A 190 -1.56 -7.09 -15.35
N ALA A 191 -2.45 -6.13 -15.13
CA ALA A 191 -3.76 -6.07 -15.81
C ALA A 191 -3.64 -6.01 -17.35
N ARG A 192 -2.56 -5.43 -17.89
CA ARG A 192 -2.29 -5.46 -19.34
C ARG A 192 -1.90 -6.84 -19.87
N ILE A 193 -1.24 -7.65 -19.04
CA ILE A 193 -0.81 -9.01 -19.39
C ILE A 193 -2.00 -9.97 -19.34
N GLU A 194 -2.91 -9.79 -18.37
CA GLU A 194 -4.10 -10.63 -18.19
C GLU A 194 -4.96 -10.73 -19.46
N LYS A 195 -4.98 -9.66 -20.30
CA LYS A 195 -5.80 -9.48 -21.52
C LYS A 195 -7.32 -9.63 -21.25
N PRO A 196 -8.18 -8.76 -21.79
CA PRO A 196 -9.64 -8.93 -21.71
C PRO A 196 -10.15 -10.06 -22.62
#